data_AF-A0A8C3XXR5-F1
#
_entry.id   AF-A0A8C3XXR5-F1
#
_cell.length_a   1.000
_cell.length_b   1.000
_cell.length_c   1.000
_cell.angle_alpha   90.00
_cell.angle_beta   90.00
_cell.angle_gamma   90.00
#
_symmetry.space_group_name_H-M   'P 1'
#
loop_
_entity.id
_entity.type
_entity.pdbx_description
1 polymer ?
#
loop_
_entity_poly.entity_id
_entity_poly.type
_entity_poly.pdbx_seq_one_letter_code
_entity_poly.pdbx_strand_id
1 'polypeptide(L)' 'NQANAVLPLLLCPFPAGLEVDGHHLILEVVTDWNAVDLVVNREIVFHCNIHDLDFGSDGKLDPLCEEARKVVSNA' A
#
# COMPACT_ATOMS: atom_id res chain seq x y z
N ASN A 1 16.40 -7.25 -13.38
CA ASN A 1 16.94 -6.09 -14.10
C ASN A 1 16.94 -4.89 -13.14
N GLN A 2 17.97 -4.78 -12.30
CA GLN A 2 18.04 -3.85 -11.16
C GLN A 2 18.63 -2.46 -11.51
N ALA A 3 18.86 -2.19 -12.80
CA ALA A 3 19.61 -1.00 -13.24
C ALA A 3 18.77 0.28 -13.39
N ASN A 4 17.44 0.21 -13.28
CA ASN A 4 16.55 1.36 -13.56
C ASN A 4 15.96 2.05 -12.32
N ALA A 5 16.17 1.52 -11.11
CA ALA A 5 15.64 2.12 -9.88
C ALA A 5 16.60 3.12 -9.20
N VAL A 6 17.85 3.22 -9.68
CA VAL A 6 18.89 4.05 -9.04
C VAL A 6 18.87 5.51 -9.51
N LEU A 7 18.37 5.78 -10.72
CA LEU A 7 18.41 7.11 -11.33
C LEU A 7 17.52 8.19 -10.67
N PRO A 8 16.31 7.91 -10.16
CA PRO A 8 15.46 8.96 -9.58
C PRO A 8 15.89 9.37 -8.16
N LEU A 9 16.65 8.54 -7.44
CA LEU A 9 17.04 8.80 -6.05
C LEU A 9 18.21 9.79 -5.91
N LEU A 10 18.99 10.00 -6.99
CA LEU A 10 20.12 10.94 -7.02
C LEU A 10 19.71 12.42 -7.03
N LEU A 11 18.42 12.72 -7.26
CA LEU A 11 17.88 14.09 -7.27
C LEU A 11 17.20 14.49 -5.96
N CYS A 12 17.14 13.58 -4.98
CA CYS A 12 16.55 13.84 -3.67
C CYS A 12 17.68 14.17 -2.67
N PRO A 13 17.73 15.38 -2.06
CA PRO A 13 18.81 15.74 -1.14
C PRO A 13 18.71 15.05 0.23
N PHE A 14 17.59 14.37 0.51
CA PHE A 14 17.29 13.83 1.83
C PHE A 14 18.23 12.69 2.25
N PRO A 15 18.50 11.65 1.42
CA PRO A 15 19.49 10.63 1.76
C PRO A 15 20.89 11.21 1.95
N ALA A 16 21.30 12.12 1.06
CA ALA A 16 22.62 12.72 1.07
C ALA A 16 22.89 13.59 2.33
N GLY A 17 21.88 14.31 2.83
CA GLY A 17 22.01 15.09 4.06
C GLY A 17 22.25 14.22 5.29
N LEU A 18 21.53 13.09 5.40
CA LEU A 18 21.65 12.19 6.55
C LEU A 18 23.01 11.48 6.61
N GLU A 19 23.58 11.13 5.45
CA GLU A 19 24.93 10.55 5.36
C GLU A 19 26.03 11.54 5.78
N VAL A 20 25.90 12.83 5.41
CA VAL A 20 26.84 13.89 5.84
C VAL A 20 26.81 14.07 7.36
N ASP A 21 25.64 13.91 7.98
CA ASP A 21 25.47 13.95 9.43
C ASP A 21 25.94 12.65 10.13
N GLY A 22 26.49 11.69 9.38
CA GLY A 22 27.07 10.44 9.90
C GLY A 22 26.06 9.32 10.14
N HIS A 23 24.83 9.44 9.62
CA HIS A 23 23.80 8.42 9.76
C HIS A 23 23.87 7.42 8.59
N HIS A 24 23.73 6.12 8.90
CA HIS A 24 23.57 5.10 7.87
C HIS A 24 22.11 4.95 7.50
N LEU A 25 21.80 5.15 6.21
CA LEU A 25 20.45 5.02 5.68
C LEU A 25 20.22 3.64 5.07
N ILE A 26 19.11 3.03 5.42
CA ILE A 26 18.59 1.82 4.76
C ILE A 26 17.21 2.19 4.22
N LEU A 27 17.08 2.21 2.89
CA LEU A 27 15.79 2.40 2.22
C LEU A 27 15.28 1.04 1.76
N GLU A 28 14.20 0.60 2.38
CA GLU A 28 13.52 -0.65 2.03
C GLU A 28 12.15 -0.35 1.42
N VAL A 29 11.81 -1.07 0.36
CA VAL A 29 10.47 -1.04 -0.22
C VAL A 29 9.57 -1.88 0.67
N VAL A 30 8.58 -1.24 1.30
CA VAL A 30 7.54 -1.95 2.05
C VAL A 30 6.39 -2.25 1.10
N THR A 31 6.28 -3.50 0.66
CA THR A 31 5.33 -3.92 -0.41
C THR A 31 3.87 -3.93 0.05
N ASP A 32 3.63 -4.12 1.34
CA ASP A 32 2.29 -4.36 1.87
C ASP A 32 1.69 -3.14 2.58
N TRP A 33 2.36 -1.98 2.53
CA TRP A 33 1.86 -0.76 3.17
C TRP A 33 0.47 -0.34 2.65
N ASN A 34 0.18 -0.67 1.40
CA ASN A 34 -1.06 -0.33 0.72
C ASN A 34 -2.10 -1.44 0.73
N ALA A 35 -1.86 -2.56 1.41
CA ALA A 35 -2.82 -3.66 1.49
C ALA A 35 -3.96 -3.33 2.45
N VAL A 36 -5.18 -3.73 2.09
CA VAL A 36 -6.38 -3.66 2.93
C VAL A 36 -6.95 -5.07 3.08
N ASP A 37 -6.94 -5.58 4.31
CA ASP A 37 -7.51 -6.87 4.65
C ASP A 37 -8.85 -6.70 5.39
N LEU A 38 -9.88 -7.39 4.91
CA LEU A 38 -11.11 -7.58 5.66
C LEU A 38 -11.01 -8.86 6.49
N VAL A 39 -11.07 -8.71 7.81
CA VAL A 39 -10.95 -9.83 8.75
C VAL A 39 -12.30 -10.11 9.41
N VAL A 40 -12.79 -11.34 9.29
CA VAL A 40 -13.99 -11.84 9.97
C VAL A 40 -13.63 -13.10 10.74
N ASN A 41 -14.02 -13.19 12.01
CA ASN A 41 -13.70 -14.34 12.87
C ASN A 41 -12.21 -14.72 12.97
N ARG A 42 -11.30 -13.73 12.80
CA ARG A 42 -9.83 -13.89 12.73
C ARG A 42 -9.32 -14.51 11.41
N GLU A 43 -10.15 -14.61 10.40
CA GLU A 43 -9.77 -15.05 9.05
C GLU A 43 -9.84 -13.87 8.08
N ILE A 44 -8.84 -13.77 7.19
CA ILE A 44 -8.85 -12.79 6.11
C ILE A 44 -9.79 -13.31 5.03
N VAL A 45 -10.92 -12.65 4.84
CA VAL A 45 -11.96 -13.06 3.88
C VAL A 45 -11.92 -12.23 2.60
N PHE A 46 -11.23 -11.10 2.61
CA PHE A 46 -11.04 -10.26 1.43
C PHE A 46 -9.74 -9.46 1.54
N HIS A 47 -9.05 -9.25 0.42
CA HIS A 47 -7.78 -8.55 0.31
C HIS A 47 -7.76 -7.69 -0.95
N CYS A 48 -7.36 -6.43 -0.84
CA CYS A 48 -7.20 -5.52 -1.98
C CYS A 48 -6.12 -4.46 -1.73
N ASN A 49 -5.74 -3.70 -2.76
CA ASN A 49 -4.91 -2.51 -2.60
C ASN A 49 -5.79 -1.29 -2.27
N ILE A 50 -5.36 -0.42 -1.35
CA ILE A 50 -6.07 0.81 -0.99
C ILE A 50 -6.28 1.76 -2.18
N HIS A 51 -5.41 1.71 -3.19
CA HIS A 51 -5.54 2.50 -4.42
C HIS A 51 -6.59 1.96 -5.39
N ASP A 52 -7.04 0.72 -5.20
CA ASP A 52 -8.12 0.14 -5.99
C ASP A 52 -9.50 0.53 -5.43
N LEU A 53 -9.57 1.04 -4.19
CA LEU A 53 -10.79 1.51 -3.58
C LEU A 53 -11.14 2.91 -4.10
N ASP A 54 -12.30 3.04 -4.73
CA ASP A 54 -12.89 4.31 -5.13
C ASP A 54 -13.77 4.84 -4.00
N PHE A 55 -13.21 5.78 -3.22
CA PHE A 55 -13.93 6.51 -2.19
C PHE A 55 -14.77 7.63 -2.83
N GLY A 56 -15.74 7.25 -3.66
CA GLY A 56 -16.68 8.17 -4.30
C GLY A 56 -17.46 8.99 -3.25
N SER A 57 -17.54 10.31 -3.44
CA SER A 57 -18.39 11.19 -2.62
C SER A 57 -19.89 11.08 -2.97
N ASP A 58 -20.27 10.15 -3.84
CA ASP A 58 -21.64 9.96 -4.33
C ASP A 58 -22.52 9.12 -3.39
N GLY A 59 -21.94 8.62 -2.29
CA GLY A 59 -22.63 7.82 -1.29
C GLY A 59 -22.91 6.39 -1.72
N LYS A 60 -22.34 5.94 -2.85
CA LYS A 60 -22.40 4.53 -3.26
C LYS A 60 -21.26 3.75 -2.63
N LEU A 61 -21.54 2.48 -2.35
CA LEU A 61 -20.51 1.56 -1.90
C LEU A 61 -19.60 1.23 -3.09
N ASP A 62 -18.29 1.37 -2.87
CA ASP A 62 -17.28 0.95 -3.83
C ASP A 62 -17.52 -0.52 -4.27
N PRO A 63 -17.34 -0.86 -5.57
CA PRO A 63 -17.54 -2.22 -6.06
C PRO A 63 -16.75 -3.29 -5.30
N LEU A 64 -15.52 -3.02 -4.85
CA LEU A 64 -14.71 -3.96 -4.07
C LEU A 64 -15.28 -4.15 -2.66
N CYS A 65 -15.78 -3.07 -2.05
CA CYS A 65 -16.51 -3.16 -0.78
C CYS A 65 -17.81 -3.98 -0.92
N GLU A 66 -18.50 -3.89 -2.06
CA GLU A 66 -19.69 -4.69 -2.36
C GLU A 66 -19.33 -6.19 -2.54
N GLU A 67 -18.22 -6.50 -3.19
CA GLU A 67 -17.71 -7.87 -3.29
C GLU A 67 -17.34 -8.43 -1.92
N ALA A 68 -16.62 -7.66 -1.11
CA ALA A 68 -16.25 -8.04 0.24
C ALA A 68 -17.49 -8.33 1.10
N ARG A 69 -18.55 -7.51 0.98
CA ARG A 69 -19.84 -7.74 1.65
C ARG A 69 -20.49 -9.06 1.24
N LYS A 70 -20.47 -9.40 -0.06
CA LYS A 70 -21.02 -10.67 -0.57
C LYS A 70 -20.25 -11.87 -0.03
N VAL A 71 -18.93 -11.78 0.08
CA VAL A 71 -18.10 -12.85 0.66
C VAL A 71 -18.52 -13.11 2.10
N VAL A 72 -18.63 -12.06 2.92
CA VAL A 72 -19.05 -12.19 4.32
C VAL A 72 -20.47 -12.74 4.44
N SER A 73 -21.40 -12.30 3.58
CA SER A 73 -22.79 -12.75 3.63
C SER A 73 -22.99 -14.22 3.23
N ASN A 74 -22.01 -14.81 2.54
CA ASN A 74 -22.05 -16.21 2.09
C ASN A 74 -21.15 -17.14 2.92
N ALA A 75 -20.46 -16.60 3.94
CA ALA A 75 -19.55 -17.33 4.82
C ALA A 75 -20.25 -17.99 6.02
#